data_AF-A0AAT9M3E2-F1
#
_entry.id   AF-A0AAT9M3E2-F1
#
_cell.length_a   1.000
_cell.length_b   1.000
_cell.length_c   1.000
_cell.angle_alpha   90.00
_cell.angle_beta   90.00
_cell.angle_gamma   90.00
#
_symmetry.space_group_name_H-M   'P 1'
#
loop_
_entity.id
_entity.type
_entity.pdbx_description
1 polymer ?
#
loop_
_entity_poly.entity_id
_entity_poly.type
_entity_poly.pdbx_seq_one_letter_code
_entity_poly.pdbx_strand_id
1 'polypeptide(L)'
;MPSRDADGEHGPLAAKIHALFERQTRPVSDHQHARDVAASGNAHAPRRRTEYSHSAVARAIGSTDTYVTQLRYGQRDNPNLKLIQRLADFFGVDVIYLVKDEIPVGDLPLYLKQRSVRDRVNTLFEKVRPAGLSNPPFTDDAVAAAIGVDAAQISRLRDGSEDDPGLKLLRALAEYFGVPAEYLTTSDAKVIARIDEQLDLLADYLPVAARHLSAQVLADNASLGAIAAVLRHVRTQNARQTGGPDSP
;
A
#
# COMPACT_ATOMS: atom_id res chain seq x y z
N MET A 1 -18.90 29.16 26.05
CA MET A 1 -19.56 28.50 24.90
C MET A 1 -19.39 29.39 23.68
N PRO A 2 -18.53 29.04 22.71
CA PRO A 2 -18.67 29.48 21.33
C PRO A 2 -18.90 28.25 20.42
N SER A 3 -20.07 28.13 19.82
CA SER A 3 -20.39 28.51 18.43
C SER A 3 -19.81 27.53 17.41
N ARG A 4 -20.69 26.62 16.99
CA ARG A 4 -20.56 25.74 15.82
C ARG A 4 -20.77 26.60 14.57
N ASP A 5 -19.72 26.73 13.77
CA ASP A 5 -19.86 27.08 12.36
C ASP A 5 -19.90 25.77 11.55
N ALA A 6 -20.90 25.68 10.67
CA ALA A 6 -21.38 24.45 10.06
C ALA A 6 -20.70 24.09 8.72
N ASP A 7 -19.56 24.72 8.39
CA ASP A 7 -18.70 24.40 7.24
C ASP A 7 -17.24 24.27 7.72
N GLY A 8 -17.03 23.37 8.69
CA GLY A 8 -15.79 23.22 9.44
C GLY A 8 -14.64 22.64 8.61
N GLU A 9 -14.04 23.45 7.73
CA GLU A 9 -12.69 23.19 7.24
C GLU A 9 -11.72 23.23 8.42
N HIS A 10 -11.36 22.06 8.91
CA HIS A 10 -10.22 21.90 9.80
C HIS A 10 -9.01 22.62 9.20
N GLY A 11 -8.22 23.32 10.02
CA GLY A 11 -7.01 24.01 9.54
C GLY A 11 -6.08 23.09 8.72
N PRO A 12 -5.23 23.63 7.86
CA PRO A 12 -4.45 22.87 6.87
C PRO A 12 -3.68 21.69 7.47
N LEU A 13 -3.06 21.89 8.63
CA LEU A 13 -2.40 20.81 9.37
C LEU A 13 -3.38 19.69 9.77
N ALA A 14 -4.54 20.02 10.33
CA ALA A 14 -5.53 19.05 10.77
C ALA A 14 -6.12 18.27 9.59
N ALA A 15 -6.40 18.93 8.47
CA ALA A 15 -6.83 18.27 7.24
C ALA A 15 -5.78 17.27 6.72
N LYS A 16 -4.50 17.64 6.76
CA LYS A 16 -3.40 16.74 6.39
C LYS A 16 -3.26 15.56 7.34
N ILE A 17 -3.33 15.79 8.65
CA ILE A 17 -3.31 14.72 9.65
C ILE A 17 -4.51 13.78 9.45
N HIS A 18 -5.69 14.33 9.21
CA HIS A 18 -6.89 13.55 8.94
C HIS A 18 -6.69 12.63 7.72
N ALA A 19 -6.19 13.17 6.61
CA ALA A 19 -5.90 12.40 5.41
C ALA A 19 -4.85 11.30 5.62
N LEU A 20 -3.86 11.51 6.51
CA LEU A 20 -2.90 10.46 6.88
C LEU A 20 -3.57 9.28 7.58
N PHE A 21 -4.52 9.53 8.49
CA PHE A 21 -5.27 8.47 9.17
C PHE A 21 -6.19 7.70 8.22
N GLU A 22 -6.83 8.39 7.26
CA GLU A 22 -7.74 7.75 6.29
C GLU A 22 -6.98 6.94 5.23
N ARG A 23 -5.91 7.52 4.65
CA ARG A 23 -5.19 6.90 3.53
C ARG A 23 -4.21 5.83 3.98
N GLN A 24 -3.58 6.00 5.14
CA GLN A 24 -2.64 5.00 5.66
C GLN A 24 -3.35 4.14 6.71
N THR A 25 -3.99 3.08 6.24
CA THR A 25 -4.67 2.10 7.09
C THR A 25 -3.73 0.97 7.46
N ARG A 26 -3.89 0.41 8.66
CA ARG A 26 -3.17 -0.79 9.11
C ARG A 26 -4.04 -2.02 8.98
N PRO A 27 -3.46 -3.22 8.81
CA PRO A 27 -4.20 -4.46 9.03
C PRO A 27 -4.71 -4.52 10.48
N VAL A 28 -5.93 -5.02 10.66
CA VAL A 28 -6.50 -5.29 11.99
C VAL A 28 -5.59 -6.25 12.78
N SER A 29 -5.62 -6.14 14.11
CA SER A 29 -4.78 -7.00 14.96
C SER A 29 -5.17 -8.47 14.83
N ASP A 30 -4.27 -9.39 15.17
CA ASP A 30 -4.54 -10.84 15.12
C ASP A 30 -5.78 -11.25 15.90
N HIS A 31 -6.03 -10.60 17.04
CA HIS A 31 -7.23 -10.83 17.83
C HIS A 31 -8.51 -10.33 17.14
N GLN A 32 -8.46 -9.18 16.45
CA GLN A 32 -9.58 -8.67 15.68
C GLN A 32 -9.81 -9.53 14.44
N HIS A 33 -8.73 -9.93 13.77
CA HIS A 33 -8.79 -10.82 12.64
C HIS A 33 -9.36 -12.20 13.00
N ALA A 34 -8.92 -12.80 14.11
CA ALA A 34 -9.45 -14.07 14.59
C ALA A 34 -10.94 -13.98 14.94
N ARG A 35 -11.40 -12.85 15.48
CA ARG A 35 -12.83 -12.57 15.68
C ARG A 35 -13.59 -12.47 14.37
N ASP A 36 -13.04 -11.76 13.38
CA ASP A 36 -13.65 -11.61 12.06
C ASP A 36 -13.72 -12.96 11.32
N VAL A 37 -12.71 -13.82 11.47
CA VAL A 37 -12.67 -15.19 10.95
C VAL A 37 -13.74 -16.07 11.62
N ALA A 38 -13.86 -15.99 12.95
CA ALA A 38 -14.88 -16.73 13.70
C ALA A 38 -16.30 -16.26 13.35
N ALA A 39 -16.50 -14.95 13.11
CA ALA A 39 -17.79 -14.38 12.75
C ALA A 39 -18.20 -14.68 11.29
N SER A 40 -17.23 -14.72 10.37
CA SER A 40 -17.48 -14.97 8.94
C SER A 40 -17.52 -16.46 8.58
N GLY A 41 -17.00 -17.34 9.44
CA GLY A 41 -16.86 -18.77 9.17
C GLY A 41 -15.79 -19.11 8.11
N ASN A 42 -15.04 -18.12 7.63
CA ASN A 42 -13.99 -18.30 6.63
C ASN A 42 -12.59 -18.18 7.26
N ALA A 43 -11.92 -19.31 7.43
CA ALA A 43 -10.56 -19.40 7.99
C ALA A 43 -9.49 -18.63 7.19
N HIS A 44 -9.78 -18.26 5.94
CA HIS A 44 -8.88 -17.57 5.03
C HIS A 44 -9.33 -16.14 4.70
N ALA A 45 -10.24 -15.55 5.51
CA ALA A 45 -10.64 -14.16 5.31
C ALA A 45 -9.40 -13.25 5.27
N PRO A 46 -9.29 -12.28 4.34
CA PRO A 46 -8.21 -11.33 4.36
C PRO A 46 -8.31 -10.42 5.60
N ARG A 47 -7.16 -10.01 6.16
CA ARG A 47 -7.14 -9.03 7.26
C ARG A 47 -7.78 -7.73 6.78
N ARG A 48 -8.90 -7.35 7.39
CA ARG A 48 -9.54 -6.05 7.14
C ARG A 48 -8.55 -4.93 7.46
N ARG A 49 -8.57 -3.85 6.67
CA ARG A 49 -7.81 -2.65 6.99
C ARG A 49 -8.65 -1.73 7.87
N THR A 50 -8.00 -1.08 8.83
CA THR A 50 -8.62 -0.10 9.72
C THR A 50 -7.68 1.07 9.91
N GLU A 51 -8.23 2.26 10.15
CA GLU A 51 -7.41 3.41 10.53
C GLU A 51 -6.52 3.07 11.75
N TYR A 52 -5.36 3.71 11.83
CA TYR A 52 -4.60 3.69 13.07
C TYR A 52 -5.45 4.26 14.20
N SER A 53 -5.48 3.57 15.36
CA SER A 53 -6.11 4.16 16.52
C SER A 53 -5.29 5.36 16.97
N HIS A 54 -5.96 6.43 17.42
CA HIS A 54 -5.27 7.61 17.97
C HIS A 54 -4.28 7.20 19.08
N SER A 55 -4.61 6.19 19.87
CA SER A 55 -3.77 5.62 20.93
C SER A 55 -2.52 4.91 20.43
N ALA A 56 -2.58 4.28 19.26
CA ALA A 56 -1.41 3.65 18.64
C ALA A 56 -0.43 4.72 18.14
N VAL A 57 -0.96 5.74 17.46
CA VAL A 57 -0.16 6.89 16.98
C VAL A 57 0.44 7.65 18.17
N ALA A 58 -0.37 7.95 19.18
CA ALA A 58 0.06 8.63 20.40
C ALA A 58 1.22 7.91 21.08
N ARG A 59 1.15 6.59 21.23
CA ARG A 59 2.24 5.79 21.80
C ARG A 59 3.51 5.90 20.97
N ALA A 60 3.40 5.81 19.65
CA ALA A 60 4.55 5.84 18.76
C ALA A 60 5.27 7.20 18.74
N ILE A 61 4.52 8.30 18.81
CA ILE A 61 5.08 9.67 18.77
C ILE A 61 5.41 10.24 20.16
N GLY A 62 5.16 9.47 21.23
CA GLY A 62 5.35 9.92 22.61
C GLY A 62 4.41 11.07 23.00
N SER A 63 3.12 10.91 22.70
CA SER A 63 2.05 11.87 22.99
C SER A 63 0.84 11.17 23.63
N THR A 64 -0.26 11.90 23.83
CA THR A 64 -1.52 11.35 24.38
C THR A 64 -2.57 11.17 23.29
N ASP A 65 -3.42 10.15 23.47
CA ASP A 65 -4.55 9.86 22.59
C ASP A 65 -5.46 11.08 22.37
N THR A 66 -5.75 11.79 23.47
CA THR A 66 -6.52 13.05 23.47
C THR A 66 -5.86 14.13 22.63
N TYR A 67 -4.53 14.29 22.72
CA TYR A 67 -3.83 15.34 21.98
C TYR A 67 -3.74 15.03 20.49
N VAL A 68 -3.52 13.76 20.12
CA VAL A 68 -3.59 13.32 18.71
C VAL A 68 -4.99 13.55 18.13
N THR A 69 -6.05 13.27 18.91
CA THR A 69 -7.44 13.55 18.53
C THR A 69 -7.66 15.05 18.31
N GLN A 70 -7.16 15.89 19.22
CA GLN A 70 -7.27 17.35 19.10
C GLN A 70 -6.55 17.89 17.86
N LEU A 71 -5.38 17.35 17.52
CA LEU A 71 -4.64 17.72 16.31
C LEU A 71 -5.38 17.28 15.03
N ARG A 72 -5.90 16.04 15.00
CA ARG A 72 -6.63 15.50 13.84
C ARG A 72 -7.87 16.32 13.49
N TYR A 73 -8.58 16.82 14.49
CA TYR A 73 -9.82 17.58 14.30
C TYR A 73 -9.64 19.10 14.45
N GLY A 74 -8.41 19.60 14.45
CA GLY A 74 -8.11 21.04 14.44
C GLY A 74 -8.48 21.78 15.74
N GLN A 75 -8.73 21.06 16.83
CA GLN A 75 -8.89 21.66 18.17
C GLN A 75 -7.54 22.16 18.71
N ARG A 76 -6.44 21.64 18.16
CA ARG A 76 -5.07 22.11 18.32
C ARG A 76 -4.44 22.20 16.93
N ASP A 77 -3.71 23.27 16.69
CA ASP A 77 -3.14 23.61 15.38
C ASP A 77 -1.66 24.02 15.45
N ASN A 78 -1.15 24.33 16.64
CA ASN A 78 0.24 24.72 16.87
C ASN A 78 1.03 23.71 17.75
N PRO A 79 1.24 22.46 17.29
CA PRO A 79 2.15 21.53 17.96
C PRO A 79 3.62 21.95 17.76
N ASN A 80 4.50 21.49 18.65
CA ASN A 80 5.93 21.71 18.45
C ASN A 80 6.49 20.90 17.27
N LEU A 81 7.57 21.41 16.65
CA LEU A 81 8.21 20.79 15.49
C LEU A 81 8.67 19.35 15.77
N LYS A 82 9.13 19.04 16.99
CA LYS A 82 9.57 17.69 17.37
C LYS A 82 8.43 16.67 17.28
N LEU A 83 7.22 17.07 17.65
CA LEU A 83 6.03 16.24 17.52
C LEU A 83 5.64 16.09 16.05
N ILE A 84 5.65 17.18 15.27
CA ILE A 84 5.38 17.12 13.83
C ILE A 84 6.37 16.20 13.12
N GLN A 85 7.66 16.23 13.48
CA GLN A 85 8.66 15.31 12.95
C GLN A 85 8.33 13.86 13.27
N ARG A 86 7.98 13.55 14.53
CA ARG A 86 7.60 12.18 14.91
C ARG A 86 6.31 11.71 14.23
N LEU A 87 5.36 12.61 14.01
CA LEU A 87 4.14 12.34 13.27
C LEU A 87 4.47 12.03 11.80
N ALA A 88 5.34 12.84 11.19
CA ALA A 88 5.83 12.64 9.84
C ALA A 88 6.57 11.29 9.71
N ASP A 89 7.44 10.97 10.67
CA ASP A 89 8.18 9.70 10.69
C ASP A 89 7.24 8.50 10.88
N PHE A 90 6.25 8.60 11.76
CA PHE A 90 5.26 7.55 11.99
C PHE A 90 4.44 7.24 10.73
N PHE A 91 4.02 8.27 10.01
CA PHE A 91 3.25 8.14 8.77
C PHE A 91 4.13 8.08 7.51
N GLY A 92 5.46 8.00 7.66
CA GLY A 92 6.38 7.95 6.53
C GLY A 92 6.19 9.10 5.53
N VAL A 93 5.96 10.33 5.99
CA VAL A 93 5.89 11.53 5.16
C VAL A 93 7.04 12.49 5.45
N ASP A 94 7.35 13.32 4.48
CA ASP A 94 8.24 14.46 4.64
C ASP A 94 7.60 15.44 5.61
N VAL A 95 8.39 15.93 6.56
CA VAL A 95 7.94 16.90 7.56
C VAL A 95 7.45 18.18 6.89
N ILE A 96 7.99 18.53 5.72
CA ILE A 96 7.60 19.71 4.93
C ILE A 96 6.12 19.65 4.56
N TYR A 97 5.57 18.46 4.27
CA TYR A 97 4.14 18.29 3.97
C TYR A 97 3.27 18.80 5.12
N LEU A 98 3.62 18.45 6.36
CA LEU A 98 2.87 18.85 7.55
C LEU A 98 3.12 20.32 7.96
N VAL A 99 4.30 20.86 7.67
CA VAL A 99 4.69 22.22 8.11
C VAL A 99 4.22 23.31 7.14
N LYS A 100 4.17 23.05 5.84
CA LYS A 100 3.84 24.07 4.82
C LYS A 100 2.37 24.04 4.44
N ASP A 101 1.60 25.02 4.89
CA ASP A 101 0.17 25.11 4.63
C ASP A 101 -0.19 25.22 3.14
N GLU A 102 0.74 25.72 2.30
CA GLU A 102 0.50 25.87 0.86
C GLU A 102 0.44 24.53 0.11
N ILE A 103 0.92 23.44 0.73
CA ILE A 103 0.88 22.11 0.13
C ILE A 103 -0.54 21.55 0.23
N PRO A 104 -1.22 21.25 -0.88
CA PRO A 104 -2.55 20.65 -0.86
C PRO A 104 -2.53 19.25 -0.26
N VAL A 105 -3.63 18.86 0.41
CA VAL A 105 -3.80 17.50 0.94
C VAL A 105 -3.70 16.43 -0.16
N GLY A 106 -4.14 16.75 -1.38
CA GLY A 106 -4.06 15.87 -2.54
C GLY A 106 -2.64 15.49 -2.95
N ASP A 107 -1.66 16.34 -2.63
CA ASP A 107 -0.26 16.15 -3.01
C ASP A 107 0.50 15.22 -2.05
N LEU A 108 -0.16 14.70 -1.01
CA LEU A 108 0.39 13.72 -0.07
C LEU A 108 1.29 12.66 -0.73
N PRO A 109 0.93 12.02 -1.87
CA PRO A 109 1.77 11.00 -2.50
C PRO A 109 3.18 11.49 -2.89
N LEU A 110 3.35 12.79 -3.19
CA LEU A 110 4.63 13.39 -3.57
C LEU A 110 5.58 13.56 -2.37
N TYR A 111 5.03 13.55 -1.16
CA TYR A 111 5.76 13.79 0.08
C TYR A 111 5.85 12.55 0.95
N LEU A 112 5.50 11.37 0.46
CA LEU A 112 5.82 10.14 1.19
C LEU A 112 7.35 10.01 1.21
N LYS A 113 7.95 9.95 2.42
CA LYS A 113 9.36 9.56 2.58
C LYS A 113 9.47 8.18 1.92
N GLN A 114 10.30 8.10 0.89
CA GLN A 114 10.51 6.93 0.03
C GLN A 114 10.07 5.63 0.70
N ARG A 115 8.99 5.03 0.19
CA ARG A 115 8.53 3.72 0.64
C ARG A 115 9.73 2.78 0.61
N SER A 116 10.06 2.19 1.76
CA SER A 116 11.18 1.26 1.83
C SER A 116 10.92 0.10 0.86
N VAL A 117 11.99 -0.59 0.44
CA VAL A 117 11.83 -1.80 -0.39
C VAL A 117 10.91 -2.80 0.31
N ARG A 118 11.05 -2.94 1.63
CA ARG A 118 10.16 -3.71 2.50
C ARG A 118 8.69 -3.33 2.32
N ASP A 119 8.35 -2.04 2.42
CA ASP A 119 6.96 -1.57 2.32
C ASP A 119 6.37 -1.86 0.93
N ARG A 120 7.19 -1.67 -0.10
CA ARG A 120 6.80 -1.97 -1.49
C ARG A 120 6.57 -3.46 -1.70
N VAL A 121 7.45 -4.32 -1.19
CA VAL A 121 7.28 -5.78 -1.24
C VAL A 121 6.03 -6.22 -0.49
N ASN A 122 5.82 -5.71 0.74
CA ASN A 122 4.60 -6.03 1.50
C ASN A 122 3.32 -5.57 0.77
N THR A 123 3.37 -4.43 0.10
CA THR A 123 2.25 -3.95 -0.73
C THR A 123 1.93 -4.93 -1.86
N LEU A 124 2.93 -5.57 -2.49
CA LEU A 124 2.71 -6.59 -3.52
C LEU A 124 2.08 -7.85 -2.93
N PHE A 125 2.55 -8.33 -1.78
CA PHE A 125 1.93 -9.45 -1.07
C PHE A 125 0.49 -9.15 -0.63
N GLU A 126 0.15 -7.89 -0.40
CA GLU A 126 -1.19 -7.47 0.01
C GLU A 126 -2.15 -7.30 -1.16
N LYS A 127 -1.72 -6.61 -2.22
CA LYS A 127 -2.58 -6.18 -3.34
C LYS A 127 -2.62 -7.17 -4.50
N VAL A 128 -1.55 -7.95 -4.71
CA VAL A 128 -1.48 -8.92 -5.81
C VAL A 128 -1.92 -10.29 -5.30
N ARG A 129 -2.74 -10.99 -6.07
CA ARG A 129 -3.20 -12.36 -5.77
C ARG A 129 -3.02 -13.29 -6.96
N PRO A 130 -2.64 -14.56 -6.74
CA PRO A 130 -2.56 -15.54 -7.81
C PRO A 130 -3.96 -15.78 -8.38
N ALA A 131 -4.16 -15.55 -9.68
CA ALA A 131 -5.43 -15.78 -10.38
C ALA A 131 -6.69 -15.06 -9.81
N GLY A 132 -6.51 -13.86 -9.21
CA GLY A 132 -7.61 -12.99 -8.76
C GLY A 132 -7.82 -12.99 -7.24
N LEU A 133 -8.60 -12.02 -6.74
CA LEU A 133 -8.76 -11.73 -5.30
C LEU A 133 -9.41 -12.84 -4.46
N SER A 134 -9.98 -13.86 -5.11
CA SER A 134 -10.63 -15.00 -4.47
C SER A 134 -9.65 -16.05 -3.94
N ASN A 135 -8.38 -15.99 -4.35
CA ASN A 135 -7.35 -16.95 -3.93
C ASN A 135 -6.62 -16.49 -2.66
N PRO A 136 -6.00 -17.43 -1.92
CA PRO A 136 -5.23 -17.09 -0.74
C PRO A 136 -4.07 -16.13 -1.08
N PRO A 137 -3.67 -15.26 -0.11
CA PRO A 137 -2.47 -14.43 -0.25
C PRO A 137 -1.24 -15.28 -0.57
N PHE A 138 -0.27 -14.67 -1.25
CA PHE A 138 1.03 -15.30 -1.44
C PHE A 138 1.68 -15.61 -0.08
N THR A 139 2.26 -16.80 0.05
CA THR A 139 3.07 -17.18 1.20
C THR A 139 4.55 -16.99 0.89
N ASP A 140 5.36 -16.76 1.92
CA ASP A 140 6.81 -16.58 1.75
C ASP A 140 7.43 -17.82 1.08
N ASP A 141 6.99 -19.02 1.49
CA ASP A 141 7.44 -20.29 0.90
C ASP A 141 7.12 -20.40 -0.59
N ALA A 142 5.91 -20.00 -1.00
CA ALA A 142 5.49 -20.07 -2.39
C ALA A 142 6.27 -19.09 -3.28
N VAL A 143 6.52 -17.88 -2.78
CA VAL A 143 7.31 -16.87 -3.50
C VAL A 143 8.77 -17.31 -3.56
N ALA A 144 9.34 -17.76 -2.43
CA ALA A 144 10.72 -18.20 -2.33
C ALA A 144 11.02 -19.37 -3.27
N ALA A 145 10.14 -20.38 -3.29
CA ALA A 145 10.25 -21.52 -4.19
C ALA A 145 10.19 -21.10 -5.66
N ALA A 146 9.33 -20.15 -6.01
CA ALA A 146 9.15 -19.70 -7.38
C ALA A 146 10.34 -18.89 -7.92
N ILE A 147 11.00 -18.10 -7.06
CA ILE A 147 12.15 -17.26 -7.45
C ILE A 147 13.51 -17.89 -7.11
N GLY A 148 13.52 -19.09 -6.51
CA GLY A 148 14.73 -19.85 -6.21
C GLY A 148 15.56 -19.30 -5.04
N VAL A 149 14.90 -18.83 -3.98
CA VAL A 149 15.55 -18.34 -2.75
C VAL A 149 15.00 -19.03 -1.51
N ASP A 150 15.60 -18.76 -0.35
CA ASP A 150 15.14 -19.27 0.94
C ASP A 150 13.96 -18.45 1.47
N ALA A 151 12.96 -19.11 2.07
CA ALA A 151 11.77 -18.45 2.63
C ALA A 151 12.13 -17.46 3.75
N ALA A 152 13.18 -17.74 4.52
CA ALA A 152 13.68 -16.81 5.53
C ALA A 152 14.26 -15.53 4.90
N GLN A 153 14.79 -15.58 3.68
CA GLN A 153 15.23 -14.38 2.97
C GLN A 153 14.06 -13.48 2.59
N ILE A 154 12.93 -14.06 2.17
CA ILE A 154 11.70 -13.31 1.92
C ILE A 154 11.16 -12.72 3.22
N SER A 155 11.14 -13.50 4.30
CA SER A 155 10.69 -13.05 5.62
C SER A 155 11.52 -11.85 6.11
N ARG A 156 12.85 -11.93 6.03
CA ARG A 156 13.76 -10.82 6.42
C ARG A 156 13.57 -9.56 5.58
N LEU A 157 13.30 -9.72 4.29
CA LEU A 157 12.96 -8.59 3.43
C LEU A 157 11.63 -7.94 3.81
N ARG A 158 10.64 -8.74 4.24
CA ARG A 158 9.30 -8.28 4.61
C ARG A 158 9.22 -7.69 6.02
N ASP A 159 10.06 -8.15 6.94
CA ASP A 159 10.18 -7.60 8.29
C ASP A 159 11.17 -6.41 8.37
N GLY A 160 12.00 -6.22 7.34
CA GLY A 160 12.96 -5.13 7.23
C GLY A 160 14.28 -5.39 7.95
N SER A 161 14.58 -6.64 8.30
CA SER A 161 15.91 -7.02 8.82
C SER A 161 16.96 -7.17 7.72
N GLU A 162 16.55 -7.17 6.45
CA GLU A 162 17.41 -7.08 5.27
C GLU A 162 17.14 -5.76 4.52
N ASP A 163 17.92 -4.72 4.84
CA ASP A 163 17.72 -3.35 4.33
C ASP A 163 18.26 -3.14 2.90
N ASP A 164 19.24 -3.93 2.45
CA ASP A 164 19.81 -3.86 1.09
C ASP A 164 19.71 -5.22 0.36
N PRO A 165 18.49 -5.61 -0.03
CA PRO A 165 18.28 -6.79 -0.87
C PRO A 165 18.92 -6.57 -2.25
N GLY A 166 19.79 -7.50 -2.66
CA GLY A 166 20.49 -7.39 -3.94
C GLY A 166 19.54 -7.23 -5.14
N LEU A 167 19.95 -6.44 -6.13
CA LEU A 167 19.16 -6.08 -7.33
C LEU A 167 18.54 -7.29 -8.05
N LYS A 168 19.23 -8.44 -8.06
CA LYS A 168 18.74 -9.68 -8.67
C LYS A 168 17.48 -10.20 -7.97
N LEU A 169 17.43 -10.15 -6.63
CA LEU A 169 16.27 -10.55 -5.84
C LEU A 169 15.08 -9.64 -6.12
N LEU A 170 15.30 -8.32 -6.16
CA LEU A 170 14.25 -7.34 -6.42
C LEU A 170 13.64 -7.49 -7.81
N ARG A 171 14.46 -7.75 -8.83
CA ARG A 171 13.97 -8.02 -10.19
C ARG A 171 13.14 -9.30 -10.24
N ALA A 172 13.60 -10.37 -9.61
CA ALA A 172 12.87 -11.65 -9.57
C ALA A 172 11.53 -11.53 -8.84
N LEU A 173 11.48 -10.77 -7.74
CA LEU A 173 10.24 -10.45 -7.04
C LEU A 173 9.29 -9.66 -7.93
N ALA A 174 9.76 -8.57 -8.53
CA ALA A 174 8.93 -7.75 -9.42
C ALA A 174 8.33 -8.57 -10.57
N GLU A 175 9.13 -9.44 -11.19
CA GLU A 175 8.68 -10.34 -12.26
C GLU A 175 7.63 -11.34 -11.78
N TYR A 176 7.84 -11.96 -10.61
CA TYR A 176 6.90 -12.90 -10.01
C TYR A 176 5.53 -12.25 -9.75
N PHE A 177 5.54 -11.05 -9.18
CA PHE A 177 4.34 -10.26 -8.91
C PHE A 177 3.76 -9.56 -10.15
N GLY A 178 4.48 -9.57 -11.28
CA GLY A 178 4.04 -8.96 -12.52
C GLY A 178 4.06 -7.42 -12.53
N VAL A 179 4.92 -6.81 -11.71
CA VAL A 179 5.12 -5.35 -11.67
C VAL A 179 6.45 -4.94 -12.33
N PRO A 180 6.59 -3.70 -12.82
CA PRO A 180 7.87 -3.23 -13.36
C PRO A 180 8.97 -3.31 -12.30
N ALA A 181 10.16 -3.82 -12.68
CA ALA A 181 11.30 -3.90 -11.76
C ALA A 181 11.66 -2.55 -11.14
N GLU A 182 11.47 -1.48 -11.90
CA GLU A 182 11.66 -0.10 -11.46
C GLU A 182 10.86 0.22 -10.18
N TYR A 183 9.69 -0.38 -9.97
CA TYR A 183 8.90 -0.18 -8.76
C TYR A 183 9.68 -0.51 -7.48
N LEU A 184 10.45 -1.60 -7.48
CA LEU A 184 11.23 -2.04 -6.31
C LEU A 184 12.64 -1.43 -6.27
N THR A 185 13.15 -0.93 -7.39
CA THR A 185 14.55 -0.47 -7.51
C THR A 185 14.69 1.05 -7.56
N THR A 186 13.63 1.78 -7.90
CA THR A 186 13.68 3.23 -8.00
C THR A 186 13.68 3.88 -6.62
N SER A 187 14.30 5.06 -6.55
CA SER A 187 14.23 5.98 -5.42
C SER A 187 13.32 7.19 -5.73
N ASP A 188 12.72 7.23 -6.93
CA ASP A 188 11.82 8.31 -7.35
C ASP A 188 10.42 8.12 -6.75
N ALA A 189 10.05 9.00 -5.82
CA ALA A 189 8.77 8.97 -5.14
C ALA A 189 7.57 9.14 -6.10
N LYS A 190 7.72 9.87 -7.21
CA LYS A 190 6.62 10.07 -8.18
C LYS A 190 6.30 8.78 -8.94
N VAL A 191 7.34 8.04 -9.32
CA VAL A 191 7.18 6.74 -9.98
C VAL A 191 6.53 5.75 -9.03
N ILE A 192 6.99 5.69 -7.78
CA ILE A 192 6.42 4.83 -6.74
C ILE A 192 4.94 5.16 -6.51
N ALA A 193 4.61 6.44 -6.29
CA ALA A 193 3.25 6.90 -6.04
C ALA A 193 2.28 6.56 -7.18
N ARG A 194 2.72 6.77 -8.44
CA ARG A 194 1.91 6.44 -9.62
C ARG A 194 1.60 4.95 -9.71
N ILE A 195 2.58 4.09 -9.45
CA ILE A 195 2.39 2.64 -9.49
C ILE A 195 1.50 2.19 -8.32
N ASP A 196 1.67 2.78 -7.14
CA ASP A 196 0.82 2.52 -5.98
C ASP A 196 -0.66 2.82 -6.28
N GLU A 197 -0.96 3.96 -6.89
CA GLU A 197 -2.31 4.35 -7.31
C GLU A 197 -2.89 3.35 -8.33
N GLN A 198 -2.09 2.92 -9.30
CA GLN A 198 -2.52 1.89 -10.26
C GLN A 198 -2.82 0.55 -9.58
N LEU A 199 -2.02 0.16 -8.58
CA LEU A 199 -2.26 -1.05 -7.79
C LEU A 199 -3.52 -0.93 -6.92
N ASP A 200 -3.82 0.25 -6.37
CA ASP A 200 -5.05 0.51 -5.62
C ASP A 200 -6.28 0.41 -6.51
N LEU A 201 -6.26 1.06 -7.68
CA LEU A 201 -7.34 0.94 -8.66
C LEU A 201 -7.58 -0.53 -9.05
N LEU A 202 -6.51 -1.29 -9.34
CA LEU A 202 -6.65 -2.70 -9.66
C LEU A 202 -7.25 -3.51 -8.50
N ALA A 203 -6.81 -3.26 -7.26
CA ALA A 203 -7.35 -3.93 -6.08
C ALA A 203 -8.83 -3.60 -5.84
N ASP A 204 -9.29 -2.40 -6.17
CA ASP A 204 -10.69 -1.95 -6.00
C ASP A 204 -11.62 -2.46 -7.12
N TYR A 205 -11.13 -2.53 -8.37
CA TYR A 205 -11.94 -2.96 -9.51
C TYR A 205 -12.05 -4.48 -9.64
N LEU A 206 -11.02 -5.24 -9.26
CA LEU A 206 -11.00 -6.70 -9.39
C LEU A 206 -12.15 -7.42 -8.63
N PRO A 207 -12.54 -7.04 -7.40
CA PRO A 207 -13.68 -7.62 -6.70
C PRO A 207 -15.01 -7.32 -7.39
N VAL A 208 -15.15 -6.13 -7.96
CA VAL A 208 -16.38 -5.69 -8.64
C VAL A 208 -16.52 -6.43 -9.97
N ALA A 209 -15.45 -6.51 -10.75
CA ALA A 209 -15.43 -7.28 -12.00
C ALA A 209 -15.67 -8.78 -11.75
N ALA A 210 -15.07 -9.36 -10.70
CA ALA A 210 -15.28 -10.76 -10.33
C ALA A 210 -16.70 -11.07 -9.82
N ARG A 211 -17.40 -10.09 -9.24
CA ARG A 211 -18.80 -10.23 -8.78
C ARG A 211 -19.82 -10.14 -9.91
N HIS A 212 -19.50 -9.42 -11.00
CA HIS A 212 -20.44 -9.17 -12.09
C HIS A 212 -20.26 -10.09 -13.31
N LEU A 213 -19.16 -10.84 -13.39
CA LEU A 213 -18.87 -11.70 -14.53
C LEU A 213 -18.46 -13.09 -14.03
N SER A 214 -19.26 -14.11 -14.34
CA SER A 214 -18.86 -15.49 -14.11
C SER A 214 -17.65 -15.82 -15.00
N ALA A 215 -16.72 -16.64 -14.50
CA ALA A 215 -15.50 -17.04 -15.22
C ALA A 215 -15.81 -17.63 -16.63
N GLN A 216 -17.00 -18.21 -16.79
CA GLN A 216 -17.50 -18.76 -18.05
C GLN A 216 -17.86 -17.66 -19.08
N VAL A 217 -18.50 -16.57 -18.63
CA VAL A 217 -18.88 -15.44 -19.51
C VAL A 217 -17.66 -14.66 -20.00
N LEU A 218 -16.58 -14.64 -19.20
CA LEU A 218 -15.28 -14.07 -19.59
C LEU A 218 -14.55 -14.90 -20.67
N ALA A 219 -14.78 -16.22 -20.70
CA ALA A 219 -14.21 -17.10 -21.71
C ALA A 219 -14.96 -17.01 -23.06
N ASP A 220 -16.28 -16.80 -23.00
CA ASP A 220 -17.15 -16.86 -24.19
C ASP A 220 -17.30 -15.53 -24.93
N ASN A 221 -16.96 -14.39 -24.31
CA ASN A 221 -17.09 -13.07 -24.95
C ASN A 221 -15.78 -12.58 -25.55
N ALA A 222 -15.65 -12.67 -26.88
CA ALA A 222 -14.46 -12.30 -27.65
C ALA A 222 -13.91 -10.88 -27.35
N SER A 223 -14.78 -9.91 -27.02
CA SER A 223 -14.39 -8.54 -26.67
C SER A 223 -13.77 -8.41 -25.27
N LEU A 224 -14.16 -9.26 -24.31
CA LEU A 224 -13.56 -9.32 -22.97
C LEU A 224 -12.35 -10.26 -22.94
N GLY A 225 -12.40 -11.31 -23.76
CA GLY A 225 -11.23 -12.10 -24.14
C GLY A 225 -10.13 -11.23 -24.75
N ALA A 226 -10.48 -10.18 -25.50
CA ALA A 226 -9.53 -9.19 -26.00
C ALA A 226 -8.91 -8.32 -24.89
N ILE A 227 -9.65 -7.93 -23.84
CA ILE A 227 -9.09 -7.17 -22.70
C ILE A 227 -8.19 -8.07 -21.84
N ALA A 228 -8.59 -9.32 -21.57
CA ALA A 228 -7.75 -10.31 -20.90
C ALA A 228 -6.54 -10.71 -21.77
N ALA A 229 -6.68 -10.70 -23.10
CA ALA A 229 -5.58 -10.87 -24.04
C ALA A 229 -4.66 -9.66 -24.06
N VAL A 230 -5.16 -8.42 -23.95
CA VAL A 230 -4.35 -7.20 -23.83
C VAL A 230 -3.54 -7.23 -22.53
N LEU A 231 -4.11 -7.65 -21.41
CA LEU A 231 -3.37 -7.86 -20.16
C LEU A 231 -2.29 -8.96 -20.29
N ARG A 232 -2.59 -10.06 -21.00
CA ARG A 232 -1.58 -11.09 -21.33
C ARG A 232 -0.53 -10.59 -22.33
N HIS A 233 -0.91 -9.73 -23.28
CA HIS A 233 -0.04 -9.18 -24.31
C HIS A 233 0.91 -8.14 -23.73
N VAL A 234 0.46 -7.31 -22.78
CA VAL A 234 1.34 -6.42 -22.00
C VAL A 234 2.34 -7.24 -21.18
N ARG A 235 1.91 -8.37 -20.61
CA ARG A 235 2.80 -9.31 -19.91
C ARG A 235 3.82 -9.99 -20.84
N THR A 236 3.45 -10.30 -22.10
CA THR A 236 4.37 -10.92 -23.08
C THR A 236 5.23 -9.91 -23.84
N GLN A 237 4.77 -8.67 -24.04
CA GLN A 237 5.56 -7.61 -24.66
C GLN A 237 6.64 -7.08 -23.72
N ASN A 238 6.37 -6.98 -22.41
CA ASN A 238 7.41 -6.70 -21.42
C ASN A 238 8.47 -7.82 -21.34
N ALA A 239 8.10 -9.08 -21.58
CA ALA A 239 9.04 -10.21 -21.65
C ALA A 239 9.86 -10.25 -22.97
N ARG A 240 9.39 -9.57 -24.04
CA ARG A 240 10.13 -9.44 -25.31
C ARG A 240 11.03 -8.22 -25.36
N GLN A 241 10.68 -7.13 -24.67
CA GLN A 241 11.53 -5.93 -24.59
C GLN A 241 12.75 -6.11 -23.68
N THR A 242 12.75 -7.12 -22.79
CA THR A 242 13.92 -7.54 -22.01
C THR A 242 14.78 -8.59 -22.71
N GLY A 243 14.41 -9.01 -23.92
CA GLY A 243 15.12 -10.02 -24.71
C GLY A 243 15.46 -9.58 -26.13
N GLY A 244 16.63 -8.96 -26.30
CA GLY A 244 17.45 -9.05 -27.52
C GLY A 244 17.83 -7.73 -28.22
N PRO A 245 18.90 -7.70 -29.04
CA PRO A 245 19.62 -8.85 -29.58
C PRO A 245 21.10 -8.90 -29.18
N ASP A 246 21.61 -10.12 -29.06
CA ASP A 246 23.03 -10.41 -29.21
C ASP A 246 23.29 -10.86 -30.66
N SER A 247 24.51 -10.59 -31.12
CA SER A 247 25.20 -11.13 -32.32
C SER A 247 25.02 -10.43 -33.67
N PRO A 248 26.03 -10.51 -34.58
CA PRO A 248 27.27 -11.31 -34.52
C PRO A 248 28.57 -10.51 -34.30
#